data_AF-A0A550HRY0-F1
#
_entry.id   AF-A0A550HRY0-F1
#
_cell.length_a   1.000
_cell.length_b   1.000
_cell.length_c   1.000
_cell.angle_alpha   90.00
_cell.angle_beta   90.00
_cell.angle_gamma   90.00
#
_symmetry.space_group_name_H-M   'P 1'
#
loop_
_entity.id
_entity.type
_entity.pdbx_description
1 polymer ?
#
loop_
_entity_poly.entity_id
_entity_poly.type
_entity_poly.pdbx_seq_one_letter_code
_entity_poly.pdbx_strand_id
1 'polypeptide(L)'
;MVEIDKDELRKKYPNLWNEINGQNSTLKDLIIEGMQTDKFRGYTPNAIDYLRRCERNEEAEKTISYLLKKGEISPEYAKKLRKQLKEKGLRSFGPKKEDGYYLREAGIE
;
A
#
# COMPACT_ATOMS: atom_id res chain seq x y z
N MET A 1 7.44 0.94 -17.08
CA MET A 1 8.55 0.02 -16.77
C MET A 1 9.79 0.70 -17.29
N VAL A 2 10.76 1.06 -16.44
CA VAL A 2 11.98 1.74 -16.89
C VAL A 2 12.86 0.66 -17.54
N GLU A 3 13.11 0.76 -18.84
CA GLU A 3 14.12 -0.05 -19.50
C GLU A 3 15.49 0.49 -19.08
N ILE A 4 16.09 -0.18 -18.09
CA ILE A 4 17.44 0.15 -17.64
C ILE A 4 18.41 -0.51 -18.61
N ASP A 5 19.13 0.31 -19.37
CA ASP A 5 20.26 -0.14 -20.17
C ASP A 5 21.37 -0.66 -19.23
N LYS A 6 21.64 -1.96 -19.31
CA LYS A 6 22.62 -2.65 -18.45
C LYS A 6 24.03 -2.13 -18.65
N ASP A 7 24.38 -1.71 -19.87
CA ASP A 7 25.71 -1.19 -20.18
C ASP A 7 25.89 0.22 -19.62
N GLU A 8 24.83 1.03 -19.67
CA GLU A 8 24.83 2.36 -19.05
C GLU A 8 24.95 2.27 -17.52
N LEU A 9 24.20 1.35 -16.89
CA LEU A 9 24.25 1.09 -15.46
C LEU A 9 25.65 0.63 -15.03
N ARG A 10 26.26 -0.29 -15.78
CA ARG A 10 27.63 -0.78 -15.51
C ARG A 10 28.68 0.32 -15.63
N LYS A 11 28.51 1.24 -16.61
CA LYS A 11 29.46 2.33 -16.85
C LYS A 11 29.34 3.45 -15.81
N LYS A 12 28.12 3.84 -15.45
CA LYS A 12 27.87 4.94 -14.51
C LYS A 12 27.98 4.51 -13.05
N TYR A 13 27.57 3.28 -12.72
CA TYR A 13 27.49 2.77 -11.36
C TYR A 13 28.13 1.37 -11.24
N PRO A 14 29.45 1.26 -11.47
CA PRO A 14 30.13 -0.04 -11.54
C PRO A 14 30.05 -0.85 -10.23
N ASN A 15 30.10 -0.19 -9.08
CA ASN A 15 29.98 -0.87 -7.78
C ASN A 15 28.57 -1.43 -7.56
N LEU A 16 27.54 -0.64 -7.85
CA LEU A 16 26.14 -1.07 -7.75
C LEU A 16 25.83 -2.23 -8.72
N TRP A 17 26.39 -2.19 -9.92
CA TRP A 17 26.31 -3.28 -10.88
C TRP A 17 26.91 -4.58 -10.33
N ASN A 18 28.07 -4.51 -9.68
CA ASN A 18 28.75 -5.67 -9.09
C ASN A 18 28.01 -6.22 -7.87
N GLU A 19 27.38 -5.35 -7.07
CA GLU A 19 26.52 -5.72 -5.93
C GLU A 19 25.26 -6.46 -6.41
N ILE A 20 24.54 -5.93 -7.40
CA ILE A 20 23.32 -6.53 -7.95
C ILE A 20 23.62 -7.88 -8.62
N ASN A 21 24.73 -7.98 -9.37
CA ASN A 21 25.10 -9.23 -10.04
C ASN A 21 25.80 -10.23 -9.12
N GLY A 22 25.99 -9.88 -7.84
CA GLY A 22 26.42 -10.79 -6.79
C GLY A 22 27.86 -11.27 -6.90
N GLN A 23 28.79 -10.42 -7.37
CA GLN A 23 30.23 -10.68 -7.18
C GLN A 23 30.67 -10.42 -5.73
N ASN A 24 29.86 -9.70 -4.95
CA ASN A 24 29.93 -9.68 -3.49
C ASN A 24 28.82 -10.58 -2.94
N SER A 25 29.19 -11.78 -2.51
CA SER A 25 28.32 -12.86 -2.04
C SER A 25 27.44 -12.53 -0.83
N THR A 26 27.66 -11.40 -0.16
CA THR A 26 26.96 -11.02 1.08
C THR A 26 25.46 -10.77 0.91
N LEU A 27 24.99 -10.43 -0.29
CA LEU A 27 23.56 -10.13 -0.53
C LEU A 27 22.73 -11.36 -0.93
N LYS A 28 23.32 -12.38 -1.55
CA LYS A 28 22.60 -13.59 -1.97
C LYS A 28 22.33 -14.53 -0.79
N ASP A 29 23.24 -14.58 0.16
CA ASP A 29 23.11 -15.45 1.35
C ASP A 29 22.13 -14.89 2.40
N LEU A 30 21.75 -13.61 2.31
CA LEU A 30 20.68 -13.01 3.14
C LEU A 30 19.26 -13.34 2.65
N ILE A 31 19.11 -13.88 1.43
CA ILE A 31 17.80 -14.03 0.77
C ILE A 31 17.10 -15.34 1.17
N ILE A 32 17.74 -16.25 1.88
CA ILE A 32 17.24 -17.62 2.04
C ILE A 32 17.21 -17.97 3.54
N GLU A 33 16.03 -18.33 4.04
CA GLU A 33 15.66 -18.65 5.44
C GLU A 33 15.18 -17.45 6.30
N GLY A 34 13.95 -16.99 6.05
CA GLY A 34 13.18 -16.25 7.07
C GLY A 34 12.53 -14.93 6.64
N MET A 35 12.74 -14.48 5.40
CA MET A 35 12.07 -13.28 4.90
C MET A 35 10.58 -13.59 4.73
N GLN A 36 9.76 -13.21 5.73
CA GLN A 36 8.31 -13.16 5.57
C GLN A 36 8.06 -12.35 4.30
N THR A 37 7.39 -12.96 3.32
CA THR A 37 6.98 -12.26 2.11
C THR A 37 6.07 -11.13 2.57
N ASP A 38 6.54 -9.88 2.49
CA ASP A 38 5.75 -8.71 2.84
C ASP A 38 4.44 -8.76 2.04
N LYS A 39 3.35 -9.11 2.72
CA LYS A 39 2.01 -9.30 2.15
C LYS A 39 1.51 -8.03 1.47
N PHE A 40 2.03 -6.87 1.87
CA PHE A 40 1.65 -5.58 1.33
C PHE A 40 2.72 -4.97 0.42
N ARG A 41 3.71 -5.75 -0.04
CA ARG A 41 4.71 -5.25 -0.99
C ARG A 41 4.03 -4.76 -2.27
N GLY A 42 4.12 -3.44 -2.52
CA GLY A 42 3.47 -2.79 -3.66
C GLY A 42 1.95 -2.62 -3.52
N TYR A 43 1.37 -2.92 -2.36
CA TYR A 43 -0.05 -2.74 -2.11
C TYR A 43 -0.38 -1.27 -1.84
N THR A 44 -1.35 -0.74 -2.58
CA THR A 44 -1.86 0.62 -2.39
C THR A 44 -3.24 0.56 -1.74
N PRO A 45 -3.44 1.18 -0.56
CA PRO A 45 -4.75 1.23 0.09
C PRO A 45 -5.80 1.91 -0.81
N ASN A 46 -7.01 1.35 -0.84
CA ASN A 46 -8.14 1.89 -1.57
C ASN A 46 -9.07 2.70 -0.66
N ALA A 47 -10.15 3.25 -1.24
CA ALA A 47 -11.14 4.04 -0.49
C ALA A 47 -11.71 3.31 0.74
N ILE A 48 -11.97 2.00 0.64
CA ILE A 48 -12.52 1.20 1.75
C ILE A 48 -11.48 1.08 2.87
N ASP A 49 -10.20 0.96 2.55
CA ASP A 49 -9.14 0.89 3.56
C ASP A 49 -9.04 2.16 4.40
N TYR A 50 -9.21 3.33 3.76
CA TYR A 50 -9.28 4.61 4.48
C TYR A 50 -10.55 4.70 5.34
N LEU A 51 -11.70 4.26 4.83
CA LEU A 51 -12.96 4.28 5.60
C LEU A 51 -12.91 3.36 6.81
N ARG A 52 -12.26 2.20 6.70
CA ARG A 52 -12.09 1.26 7.82
C ARG A 52 -11.19 1.79 8.94
N ARG A 53 -10.44 2.88 8.72
CA ARG A 53 -9.68 3.56 9.79
C ARG A 53 -10.50 4.59 10.56
N CYS A 54 -11.60 5.07 9.99
CA CYS A 54 -12.41 6.09 10.65
C CYS A 54 -13.06 5.52 11.93
N GLU A 55 -13.23 6.39 12.91
CA GLU A 55 -13.96 6.09 14.15
C GLU A 55 -15.43 6.49 14.02
N ARG A 56 -15.70 7.60 13.33
CA ARG A 56 -17.03 8.22 13.25
C ARG A 56 -17.51 8.37 11.81
N ASN A 57 -18.83 8.40 11.63
CA ASN A 57 -19.45 8.59 10.31
C ASN A 57 -19.04 9.94 9.68
N GLU A 58 -18.84 10.98 10.48
CA GLU A 58 -18.42 12.31 10.03
C GLU A 58 -17.02 12.31 9.40
N GLU A 59 -16.10 11.53 9.97
CA GLU A 59 -14.74 11.36 9.43
C GLU A 59 -14.76 10.61 8.10
N ALA A 60 -15.60 9.58 8.02
CA ALA A 60 -15.80 8.83 6.79
C ALA A 60 -16.37 9.70 5.67
N GLU A 61 -17.32 10.58 5.98
CA GLU A 61 -17.89 11.54 5.02
C GLU A 61 -16.84 12.53 4.49
N LYS A 62 -15.98 13.06 5.39
CA LYS A 62 -14.84 13.91 5.01
C LYS A 62 -13.86 13.15 4.13
N THR A 63 -13.58 11.89 4.46
CA THR A 63 -12.68 11.01 3.69
C THR A 63 -13.21 10.77 2.27
N ILE A 64 -14.49 10.42 2.12
CA ILE A 64 -15.13 10.25 0.80
C ILE A 64 -15.03 11.53 -0.01
N SER A 65 -15.31 12.68 0.61
CA SER A 65 -15.26 13.99 -0.05
C SER A 65 -13.85 14.35 -0.51
N TYR A 66 -12.83 14.05 0.31
CA TYR A 66 -11.43 14.27 -0.02
C TYR A 66 -10.98 13.40 -1.20
N LEU A 67 -11.30 12.10 -1.18
CA LEU A 67 -10.96 11.17 -2.24
C LEU A 67 -11.63 11.56 -3.57
N LEU A 68 -12.89 12.00 -3.52
CA LEU A 68 -13.59 12.51 -4.70
C LEU A 68 -12.92 13.77 -5.26
N LYS A 69 -12.56 14.74 -4.40
CA LYS A 69 -11.88 15.98 -4.82
C LYS A 69 -10.52 15.69 -5.46
N LYS A 70 -9.82 14.66 -5.00
CA LYS A 70 -8.53 14.22 -5.56
C LYS A 70 -8.66 13.40 -6.85
N GLY A 71 -9.86 12.96 -7.21
CA GLY A 71 -10.09 12.09 -8.37
C GLY A 71 -9.72 10.63 -8.13
N GLU A 72 -9.49 10.23 -6.88
CA GLU A 72 -9.17 8.84 -6.48
C GLU A 72 -10.40 7.93 -6.58
N ILE A 73 -11.60 8.51 -6.54
CA ILE A 73 -12.87 7.81 -6.72
C ILE A 73 -13.79 8.59 -7.66
N SER A 74 -14.62 7.86 -8.42
CA SER A 74 -15.62 8.48 -9.28
C SER A 74 -16.77 9.09 -8.46
N PRO A 75 -17.50 10.10 -9.00
CA PRO A 75 -18.68 10.67 -8.36
C PRO A 75 -19.76 9.62 -8.04
N GLU A 76 -19.95 8.66 -8.94
CA GLU A 76 -20.91 7.56 -8.78
C GLU A 76 -20.52 6.63 -7.63
N TYR A 77 -19.22 6.33 -7.51
CA TYR A 77 -18.72 5.50 -6.43
C TYR A 77 -18.81 6.23 -5.08
N ALA A 78 -18.47 7.51 -5.04
CA ALA A 78 -18.66 8.36 -3.85
C ALA A 78 -20.13 8.36 -3.40
N LYS A 79 -21.09 8.47 -4.32
CA LYS A 79 -22.53 8.40 -4.01
C LYS A 79 -22.93 7.05 -3.41
N LYS A 80 -22.39 5.94 -3.93
CA LYS A 80 -22.62 4.60 -3.37
C LYS A 80 -22.06 4.48 -1.94
N LEU A 81 -20.84 4.96 -1.71
CA LEU A 81 -20.21 4.96 -0.39
C LEU A 81 -21.02 5.77 0.63
N ARG A 82 -21.45 6.99 0.27
CA ARG A 82 -22.31 7.83 1.13
C ARG A 82 -23.63 7.16 1.47
N LYS A 83 -24.28 6.52 0.49
CA LYS A 83 -25.53 5.78 0.71
C LYS A 83 -25.32 4.65 1.71
N GLN A 84 -24.28 3.84 1.51
CA GLN A 84 -23.94 2.75 2.41
C GLN A 84 -23.61 3.25 3.83
N LEU A 85 -22.84 4.34 3.94
CA LEU A 85 -22.50 4.96 5.23
C LEU A 85 -23.75 5.42 5.98
N LYS A 86 -24.71 6.04 5.27
CA LYS A 86 -25.96 6.54 5.87
C LYS A 86 -26.91 5.42 6.28
N GLU A 87 -27.04 4.37 5.46
CA GLU A 87 -28.02 3.30 5.70
C GLU A 87 -27.51 2.22 6.66
N LYS A 88 -26.22 1.88 6.59
CA LYS A 88 -25.64 0.73 7.31
C LYS A 88 -24.57 1.12 8.33
N GLY A 89 -24.19 2.40 8.37
CA GLY A 89 -23.13 2.89 9.24
C GLY A 89 -21.72 2.51 8.79
N LEU A 90 -20.73 3.05 9.48
CA LEU A 90 -19.31 2.91 9.14
C LEU A 90 -18.79 1.48 9.14
N ARG A 91 -19.24 0.64 10.07
CA ARG A 91 -18.77 -0.75 10.18
C ARG A 91 -19.32 -1.67 9.09
N SER A 92 -20.23 -1.17 8.25
CA SER A 92 -20.61 -1.87 7.02
C SER A 92 -19.48 -1.98 5.99
N PHE A 93 -18.44 -1.15 6.10
CA PHE A 93 -17.24 -1.23 5.25
C PHE A 93 -16.23 -2.29 5.75
N GLY A 94 -16.50 -2.92 6.89
CA GLY A 94 -15.65 -3.92 7.53
C GLY A 94 -15.18 -3.53 8.93
N PRO A 95 -14.47 -4.44 9.63
CA PRO A 95 -13.93 -4.17 10.95
C PRO A 95 -12.88 -3.06 10.90
N LYS A 96 -12.77 -2.31 12.02
CA LYS A 96 -11.84 -1.20 12.16
C LYS A 96 -10.40 -1.69 11.96
N LYS A 97 -9.64 -0.96 11.15
CA LYS A 97 -8.20 -1.14 11.04
C LYS A 97 -7.54 -0.25 12.08
N GLU A 98 -7.12 -0.84 13.19
CA GLU A 98 -6.39 -0.12 14.23
C GLU A 98 -4.99 0.32 13.76
N ASP A 99 -4.38 1.21 14.52
CA ASP A 99 -3.00 1.64 14.30
C ASP A 99 -2.07 0.43 14.24
N GLY A 100 -1.10 0.44 13.33
CA GLY A 100 -0.21 -0.70 13.08
C GLY A 100 -0.84 -1.89 12.32
N TYR A 101 -2.11 -1.81 11.86
CA TYR A 101 -2.79 -2.93 11.18
C TYR A 101 -1.94 -3.62 10.10
N TYR A 102 -1.34 -2.85 9.19
CA TYR A 102 -0.53 -3.42 8.11
C TYR A 102 0.79 -4.03 8.61
N LEU A 103 1.37 -3.51 9.70
CA LEU A 103 2.60 -4.04 10.28
C LEU A 103 2.35 -5.39 10.94
N ARG A 104 1.27 -5.53 11.70
CA ARG A 104 0.85 -6.83 12.28
C ARG A 104 0.52 -7.84 11.21
N GLU A 105 -0.25 -7.45 10.22
CA GLU A 105 -0.64 -8.35 9.12
C GLU A 105 0.53 -8.75 8.23
N ALA A 106 1.63 -7.99 8.24
CA ALA A 106 2.89 -8.33 7.58
C ALA A 106 3.88 -9.08 8.51
N GLY A 107 3.52 -9.28 9.79
CA GLY A 107 4.36 -9.93 10.79
C GLY A 107 5.65 -9.19 11.12
N ILE A 108 5.61 -7.85 11.07
CA ILE A 108 6.75 -6.95 11.33
C ILE A 108 6.67 -6.34 12.75
N GLU A 109 5.54 -6.49 13.45
CA GLU A 109 5.28 -5.97 14.81
C GLU A 109 5.31 -7.09 15.87
#